data_AF-A0A945PR41-F1
#
_entry.id   AF-A0A945PR41-F1
#
_cell.length_a   1.000
_cell.length_b   1.000
_cell.length_c   1.000
_cell.angle_alpha   90.00
_cell.angle_beta   90.00
_cell.angle_gamma   90.00
#
_symmetry.space_group_name_H-M   'P 1'
#
loop_
_entity.id
_entity.type
_entity.pdbx_description
1 polymer ?
#
loop_
_entity_poly.entity_id
_entity_poly.type
_entity_poly.pdbx_seq_one_letter_code
_entity_poly.pdbx_strand_id
1 'polypeptide(L)'
;MRTRQFEMVVFAVDGLDARAPALVRQARHYEKSSDPYTPMILVSWNGATDQVQQALNSGTDQLLMWPFSTEQLAARVDALISARKPFVETEDYLGPDRRDQKSRDKGSDSVEVPNALRARIERRPDLAPSQDAMLVARISLERIKIGNVARRIGKIAKILRQRGGEAHFVNNRAAVELAAIQNSLAVIRKALDITELDHMRSFCDAVERVTVQLAQTPAKLDAKGLALLEQTSLALRVAMEVDEDTAMAAVRLSGDVARVV
;
A
#
# COMPACT_ATOMS: atom_id res chain seq x y z
N MET A 1 -28.17 2.20 14.66
CA MET A 1 -28.28 1.26 13.52
C MET A 1 -27.25 0.17 13.71
N ARG A 2 -27.65 -1.11 13.70
CA ARG A 2 -26.70 -2.24 13.74
C ARG A 2 -26.05 -2.33 12.35
N THR A 3 -24.77 -2.00 12.25
CA THR A 3 -24.01 -2.15 11.00
C THR A 3 -24.00 -3.64 10.66
N ARG A 4 -24.64 -4.04 9.56
CA ARG A 4 -24.55 -5.43 9.09
C ARG A 4 -23.14 -5.65 8.57
N GLN A 5 -22.48 -6.66 9.10
CA GLN A 5 -21.19 -7.11 8.60
C GLN A 5 -21.44 -8.11 7.48
N PHE A 6 -20.77 -7.91 6.34
CA PHE A 6 -20.86 -8.81 5.19
C PHE A 6 -19.58 -9.65 5.13
N GLU A 7 -19.71 -10.96 4.93
CA GLU A 7 -18.54 -11.82 4.77
C GLU A 7 -17.94 -11.74 3.37
N MET A 8 -18.72 -11.34 2.37
CA MET A 8 -18.28 -11.11 1.01
C MET A 8 -19.26 -10.15 0.32
N VAL A 9 -18.76 -9.33 -0.61
CA VAL A 9 -19.57 -8.44 -1.44
C VAL A 9 -19.30 -8.71 -2.92
N VAL A 10 -20.36 -8.77 -3.71
CA VAL A 10 -20.27 -8.85 -5.18
C VAL A 10 -20.88 -7.58 -5.75
N PHE A 11 -20.09 -6.85 -6.53
CA PHE A 11 -20.52 -5.64 -7.21
C PHE A 11 -20.64 -5.91 -8.71
N ALA A 12 -21.81 -5.62 -9.28
CA ALA A 12 -21.97 -5.54 -10.73
C ALA A 12 -21.53 -4.16 -11.21
N VAL A 13 -20.62 -4.13 -12.17
CA VAL A 13 -20.15 -2.94 -12.89
C VAL A 13 -20.91 -2.90 -14.21
N ASP A 14 -21.77 -1.90 -14.36
CA ASP A 14 -22.50 -1.66 -15.59
C ASP A 14 -21.97 -0.42 -16.31
N GLY A 15 -21.55 -0.58 -17.57
CA GLY A 15 -21.28 0.52 -18.49
C GLY A 15 -20.18 1.50 -18.04
N LEU A 16 -20.33 2.76 -18.47
CA LEU A 16 -19.41 3.89 -18.27
C LEU A 16 -19.27 4.35 -16.81
N ASP A 17 -19.91 3.69 -15.85
CA ASP A 17 -20.08 4.22 -14.52
C ASP A 17 -19.03 3.68 -13.53
N ALA A 18 -18.04 4.52 -13.22
CA ALA A 18 -16.95 4.24 -12.30
C ALA A 18 -17.39 4.08 -10.82
N ARG A 19 -18.69 4.11 -10.51
CA ARG A 19 -19.22 4.01 -9.14
C ARG A 19 -18.76 2.76 -8.39
N ALA A 20 -18.83 1.58 -9.00
CA ALA A 20 -18.47 0.34 -8.30
C ALA A 20 -16.97 0.27 -7.96
N PRO A 21 -16.03 0.49 -8.91
CA PRO A 21 -14.61 0.66 -8.58
C PRO A 21 -14.36 1.78 -7.54
N ALA A 22 -15.05 2.92 -7.64
CA ALA A 22 -14.91 4.00 -6.65
C ALA A 22 -15.37 3.58 -5.25
N LEU A 23 -16.45 2.81 -5.12
CA LEU A 23 -16.92 2.28 -3.83
C LEU A 23 -15.93 1.28 -3.24
N VAL A 24 -15.37 0.38 -4.06
CA VAL A 24 -14.31 -0.52 -3.61
C VAL A 24 -13.13 0.29 -3.08
N ARG A 25 -12.69 1.31 -3.82
CA ARG A 25 -11.58 2.18 -3.41
C ARG A 25 -11.89 2.92 -2.10
N GLN A 26 -13.08 3.50 -1.96
CA GLN A 26 -13.52 4.17 -0.72
C GLN A 26 -13.57 3.21 0.47
N ALA A 27 -14.01 1.97 0.24
CA ALA A 27 -14.03 0.93 1.27
C ALA A 27 -12.62 0.53 1.70
N ARG A 28 -11.69 0.35 0.75
CA ARG A 28 -10.28 0.05 1.06
C ARG A 28 -9.62 1.19 1.83
N HIS A 29 -9.83 2.45 1.45
CA HIS A 29 -9.21 3.59 2.13
C HIS A 29 -9.92 4.04 3.43
N TYR A 30 -10.65 3.15 4.10
CA TYR A 30 -11.26 3.39 5.41
C TYR A 30 -12.29 4.54 5.46
N GLU A 31 -12.82 4.99 4.31
CA GLU A 31 -13.69 6.17 4.24
C GLU A 31 -15.15 5.83 4.59
N LYS A 32 -15.63 4.67 4.15
CA LYS A 32 -17.06 4.28 4.24
C LYS A 32 -17.30 2.81 4.63
N SER A 33 -16.29 2.10 5.10
CA SER A 33 -16.41 0.69 5.49
C SER A 33 -16.00 0.47 6.94
N SER A 34 -16.78 -0.34 7.66
CA SER A 34 -16.37 -0.90 8.95
C SER A 34 -15.33 -2.01 8.82
N ASP A 35 -15.21 -2.60 7.63
CA ASP A 35 -14.24 -3.64 7.29
C ASP A 35 -13.67 -3.38 5.88
N PRO A 36 -12.53 -2.67 5.76
CA PRO A 36 -11.79 -2.51 4.50
C PRO A 36 -11.26 -3.82 3.92
N TYR A 37 -11.26 -4.94 4.65
CA TYR A 37 -10.71 -6.21 4.19
C TYR A 37 -11.78 -7.22 3.80
N THR A 38 -13.06 -6.85 3.81
CA THR A 38 -14.13 -7.70 3.28
C THR A 38 -13.75 -8.17 1.86
N PRO A 39 -13.84 -9.49 1.58
CA PRO A 39 -13.65 -10.04 0.24
C PRO A 39 -14.63 -9.43 -0.78
N MET A 40 -14.10 -8.93 -1.90
CA MET A 40 -14.88 -8.25 -2.93
C MET A 40 -14.65 -8.88 -4.31
N ILE A 41 -15.74 -9.19 -5.01
CA ILE A 41 -15.72 -9.60 -6.42
C ILE A 41 -16.38 -8.49 -7.24
N LEU A 42 -15.66 -7.96 -8.22
CA LEU A 42 -16.27 -7.12 -9.27
C LEU A 42 -16.68 -8.01 -10.43
N VAL A 43 -17.88 -7.78 -10.94
CA VAL A 43 -18.41 -8.39 -12.16
C VAL A 43 -18.51 -7.30 -13.22
N SER A 44 -17.94 -7.50 -14.41
CA SER A 44 -18.04 -6.55 -15.52
C SER A 44 -18.40 -7.27 -16.81
N TRP A 45 -19.13 -6.62 -17.71
CA TRP A 45 -19.34 -7.08 -19.09
C TRP A 45 -18.44 -6.35 -20.09
N ASN A 46 -17.84 -5.24 -19.67
CA ASN A 46 -16.90 -4.48 -20.49
C ASN A 46 -15.47 -4.97 -20.27
N GLY A 47 -14.90 -5.61 -21.29
CA GLY A 47 -13.54 -6.14 -21.30
C GLY A 47 -12.47 -5.17 -21.80
N ALA A 48 -12.80 -3.89 -22.02
CA ALA A 48 -11.83 -2.89 -22.42
C ALA A 48 -10.68 -2.80 -21.41
N THR A 49 -9.45 -2.74 -21.90
CA THR A 49 -8.24 -2.90 -21.08
C THR A 49 -8.14 -1.85 -19.98
N ASP A 50 -8.52 -0.61 -20.27
CA ASP A 50 -8.57 0.51 -19.32
C ASP A 50 -9.58 0.26 -18.18
N GLN A 51 -10.77 -0.25 -18.52
CA GLN A 51 -11.82 -0.56 -17.54
C GLN A 51 -11.44 -1.74 -16.65
N VAL A 52 -10.84 -2.77 -17.23
CA VAL A 52 -10.29 -3.91 -16.49
C VAL A 52 -9.20 -3.45 -15.53
N GLN A 53 -8.27 -2.61 -15.99
CA GLN A 53 -7.23 -2.04 -15.14
C GLN A 53 -7.80 -1.18 -14.02
N GLN A 54 -8.79 -0.33 -14.32
CA GLN A 54 -9.46 0.50 -13.32
C GLN A 54 -10.15 -0.34 -12.25
N ALA A 55 -10.86 -1.40 -12.64
CA ALA A 55 -11.52 -2.33 -11.72
C ALA A 55 -10.49 -3.09 -10.85
N LEU A 56 -9.37 -3.52 -11.42
CA LEU A 56 -8.32 -4.20 -10.65
C LEU A 56 -7.58 -3.25 -9.70
N ASN A 57 -7.29 -2.03 -10.15
CA ASN A 57 -6.60 -0.98 -9.41
C ASN A 57 -7.48 -0.34 -8.34
N SER A 58 -8.79 -0.61 -8.31
CA SER A 58 -9.64 -0.18 -7.21
C SER A 58 -9.38 -0.94 -5.92
N GLY A 59 -8.63 -2.06 -5.97
CA GLY A 59 -8.36 -2.93 -4.83
C GLY A 59 -9.38 -4.06 -4.65
N THR A 60 -10.18 -4.38 -5.66
CA THR A 60 -11.09 -5.55 -5.62
C THR A 60 -10.30 -6.83 -5.38
N ASP A 61 -10.85 -7.89 -4.79
CA ASP A 61 -10.08 -9.14 -4.69
C ASP A 61 -10.00 -9.85 -6.03
N GLN A 62 -11.16 -9.98 -6.69
CA GLN A 62 -11.33 -10.69 -7.95
C GLN A 62 -12.14 -9.83 -8.95
N LEU A 63 -11.87 -10.02 -10.24
CA LEU A 63 -12.67 -9.52 -11.34
C LEU A 63 -13.20 -10.71 -12.14
N LEU A 64 -14.49 -10.70 -12.46
CA LEU A 64 -15.16 -11.72 -13.25
C LEU A 64 -15.85 -11.08 -14.45
N MET A 65 -15.63 -11.64 -15.63
CA MET A 65 -16.23 -11.14 -16.87
C MET A 65 -17.56 -11.83 -17.13
N TRP A 66 -18.62 -11.05 -17.34
CA TRP A 66 -19.92 -11.55 -17.77
C TRP A 66 -19.93 -11.75 -19.31
N PRO A 67 -20.55 -12.84 -19.82
CA PRO A 67 -21.17 -13.93 -19.07
C PRO A 67 -20.15 -14.88 -18.44
N PHE A 68 -20.48 -15.41 -17.27
CA PHE A 68 -19.70 -16.43 -16.58
C PHE A 68 -20.58 -17.59 -16.11
N SER A 69 -19.99 -18.77 -15.95
CA SER A 69 -20.67 -19.96 -15.42
C SER A 69 -20.69 -19.98 -13.89
N THR A 70 -21.58 -20.80 -13.32
CA THR A 70 -21.62 -21.07 -11.88
C THR A 70 -20.30 -21.60 -11.35
N GLU A 71 -19.61 -22.43 -12.12
CA GLU A 71 -18.30 -23.00 -11.78
C GLU A 71 -17.23 -21.91 -11.75
N GLN A 72 -17.28 -20.96 -12.68
CA GLN A 72 -16.35 -19.83 -12.69
C GLN A 72 -16.53 -18.94 -11.46
N LEU A 73 -17.78 -18.65 -11.06
CA LEU A 73 -18.05 -17.89 -9.85
C LEU A 73 -17.62 -18.67 -8.59
N ALA A 74 -17.96 -19.96 -8.51
CA ALA A 74 -17.55 -20.84 -7.41
C ALA A 74 -16.03 -20.86 -7.24
N ALA A 75 -15.28 -21.00 -8.34
CA ALA A 75 -13.82 -20.97 -8.32
C ALA A 75 -13.25 -19.64 -7.79
N ARG A 76 -13.93 -18.50 -8.03
CA ARG A 76 -13.53 -17.21 -7.44
C ARG A 76 -13.77 -17.19 -5.93
N VAL A 77 -14.90 -17.69 -5.47
CA VAL A 77 -15.24 -17.79 -4.05
C VAL A 77 -14.26 -18.73 -3.34
N ASP A 78 -13.97 -19.90 -3.91
CA ASP A 78 -13.02 -20.87 -3.37
C ASP A 78 -11.61 -20.28 -3.26
N ALA A 79 -11.19 -19.48 -4.24
CA ALA A 79 -9.92 -18.76 -4.18
C ALA A 79 -9.89 -17.70 -3.06
N LEU A 80 -11.01 -17.04 -2.76
CA LEU A 80 -11.10 -16.09 -1.64
C LEU A 80 -11.07 -16.79 -0.27
N ILE A 81 -11.46 -18.06 -0.21
CA ILE A 81 -11.42 -18.85 1.01
C ILE A 81 -10.02 -19.44 1.20
N SER A 82 -9.52 -20.18 0.21
CA SER A 82 -8.34 -21.03 0.38
C SER A 82 -7.01 -20.35 0.03
N ALA A 83 -7.01 -19.40 -0.89
CA ALA A 83 -5.80 -18.83 -1.49
C ALA A 83 -5.92 -17.32 -1.75
N ARG A 84 -6.57 -16.60 -0.82
CA ARG A 84 -6.70 -15.15 -0.93
C ARG A 84 -5.32 -14.52 -0.93
N LYS A 85 -5.06 -13.66 -1.91
CA LYS A 85 -3.79 -12.96 -2.03
C LYS A 85 -3.59 -12.02 -0.82
N PRO A 86 -2.38 -11.93 -0.26
CA PRO A 86 -2.08 -10.95 0.79
C PRO A 86 -2.19 -9.53 0.22
N PHE A 87 -2.34 -8.54 1.08
CA PHE A 87 -2.57 -7.15 0.72
C PHE A 87 -1.28 -6.36 0.73
N VAL A 88 -1.22 -5.31 -0.09
CA VAL A 88 -0.17 -4.31 -0.11
C VAL A 88 -0.79 -2.92 -0.11
N GLU A 89 -0.09 -1.97 0.53
CA GLU A 89 -0.46 -0.56 0.51
C GLU A 89 0.65 0.30 -0.11
N THR A 90 0.24 1.19 -1.01
CA THR A 90 1.05 2.26 -1.61
C THR A 90 0.40 3.61 -1.28
N GLU A 91 0.91 4.70 -1.86
CA GLU A 91 0.29 6.02 -1.70
C GLU A 91 -1.14 6.09 -2.23
N ASP A 92 -1.44 5.31 -3.27
CA ASP A 92 -2.65 5.42 -4.09
C ASP A 92 -3.45 4.11 -4.24
N TYR A 93 -2.91 2.99 -3.76
CA TYR A 93 -3.50 1.67 -3.83
C TYR A 93 -3.50 0.97 -2.47
N LEU A 94 -4.63 0.38 -2.11
CA LEU A 94 -4.73 -0.64 -1.07
C LEU A 94 -5.55 -1.82 -1.60
N GLY A 95 -4.98 -3.01 -1.52
CA GLY A 95 -5.69 -4.21 -1.94
C GLY A 95 -4.76 -5.41 -2.12
N PRO A 96 -5.27 -6.50 -2.72
CA PRO A 96 -4.47 -7.70 -2.90
C PRO A 96 -3.26 -7.42 -3.80
N ASP A 97 -2.12 -7.99 -3.43
CA ASP A 97 -0.89 -7.86 -4.20
C ASP A 97 -1.11 -8.41 -5.61
N ARG A 98 -0.76 -7.63 -6.62
CA ARG A 98 -0.92 -7.97 -8.04
C ARG A 98 0.35 -8.50 -8.70
N ARG A 99 1.49 -8.42 -8.01
CA ARG A 99 2.77 -8.98 -8.47
C ARG A 99 2.64 -10.49 -8.71
N ASP A 100 3.46 -11.07 -9.56
CA ASP A 100 3.52 -12.53 -9.70
C ASP A 100 4.13 -13.17 -8.45
N GLN A 101 3.94 -14.48 -8.26
CA GLN A 101 4.41 -15.18 -7.06
C GLN A 101 5.93 -15.03 -6.88
N LYS A 102 6.70 -15.15 -7.97
CA LYS A 102 8.17 -14.99 -7.95
C LYS A 102 8.63 -13.63 -7.43
N SER A 103 7.88 -12.57 -7.72
CA SER A 103 8.21 -11.22 -7.22
C SER A 103 7.74 -11.01 -5.78
N ARG A 104 6.68 -11.70 -5.34
CA ARG A 104 6.21 -11.66 -3.94
C ARG A 104 7.17 -12.37 -3.00
N ASP A 105 7.65 -13.54 -3.38
CA ASP A 105 8.56 -14.34 -2.56
C ASP A 105 9.91 -13.62 -2.30
N LYS A 106 10.21 -12.55 -3.04
CA LYS A 106 11.42 -11.74 -2.91
C LYS A 106 11.29 -10.59 -1.90
N GLY A 107 10.10 -10.32 -1.32
CA GLY A 107 9.94 -9.22 -0.37
C GLY A 107 8.80 -9.44 0.63
N SER A 108 8.97 -8.93 1.85
CA SER A 108 7.99 -8.93 2.94
C SER A 108 6.89 -7.87 2.79
N ASP A 109 6.79 -7.21 1.63
CA ASP A 109 5.90 -6.06 1.38
C ASP A 109 4.41 -6.44 1.26
N SER A 110 3.93 -7.51 1.91
CA SER A 110 2.52 -7.88 1.87
C SER A 110 2.04 -8.51 3.17
N VAL A 111 0.79 -8.24 3.50
CA VAL A 111 0.16 -8.57 4.79
C VAL A 111 -1.01 -9.51 4.56
N GLU A 112 -1.06 -10.60 5.32
CA GLU A 112 -2.30 -11.37 5.43
C GLU A 112 -3.31 -10.55 6.24
N VAL A 113 -4.45 -10.27 5.62
CA VAL A 113 -5.53 -9.48 6.24
C VAL A 113 -6.65 -10.39 6.74
N PRO A 114 -7.42 -9.95 7.74
CA PRO A 114 -8.61 -10.65 8.20
C PRO A 114 -9.55 -11.06 7.05
N ASN A 115 -10.20 -12.20 7.23
CA ASN A 115 -11.06 -12.80 6.22
C ASN A 115 -12.30 -13.42 6.87
N ALA A 116 -13.36 -12.62 6.96
CA ALA A 116 -14.65 -13.05 7.53
C ALA A 116 -15.25 -14.27 6.81
N LEU A 117 -15.12 -14.33 5.48
CA LEU A 117 -15.60 -15.46 4.68
C LEU A 117 -14.90 -16.76 5.10
N ARG A 118 -13.56 -16.75 5.08
CA ARG A 118 -12.75 -17.91 5.47
C ARG A 118 -12.99 -18.31 6.92
N ALA A 119 -13.04 -17.34 7.84
CA ALA A 119 -13.32 -17.56 9.25
C ALA A 119 -14.64 -18.34 9.47
N ARG A 120 -15.68 -17.95 8.73
CA ARG A 120 -17.00 -18.58 8.83
C ARG A 120 -17.03 -19.98 8.22
N ILE A 121 -16.45 -20.16 7.03
CA ILE A 121 -16.47 -21.45 6.31
C ILE A 121 -15.60 -22.50 7.02
N GLU A 122 -14.38 -22.12 7.43
CA GLU A 122 -13.43 -23.02 8.08
C GLU A 122 -13.63 -23.13 9.59
N ARG A 123 -14.60 -22.40 10.17
CA ARG A 123 -14.84 -22.30 11.63
C ARG A 123 -13.58 -21.86 12.40
N ARG A 124 -12.89 -20.87 11.85
CA ARG A 124 -11.62 -20.28 12.29
C ARG A 124 -11.85 -18.85 12.81
N PRO A 125 -12.30 -18.66 14.07
CA PRO A 125 -12.63 -17.33 14.59
C PRO A 125 -11.41 -16.40 14.70
N ASP A 126 -10.20 -16.95 14.75
CA ASP A 126 -8.91 -16.25 14.68
C ASP A 126 -8.75 -15.42 13.39
N LEU A 127 -9.41 -15.83 12.30
CA LEU A 127 -9.35 -15.15 11.00
C LEU A 127 -10.42 -14.07 10.84
N ALA A 128 -11.35 -13.95 11.80
CA ALA A 128 -12.42 -12.97 11.72
C ALA A 128 -11.85 -11.54 11.88
N PRO A 129 -12.48 -10.53 11.26
CA PRO A 129 -12.10 -9.12 11.42
C PRO A 129 -12.53 -8.58 12.79
N SER A 130 -11.89 -9.08 13.86
CA SER A 130 -11.96 -8.48 15.18
C SER A 130 -11.28 -7.11 15.18
N GLN A 131 -11.61 -6.24 16.13
CA GLN A 131 -10.98 -4.91 16.21
C GLN A 131 -9.46 -4.99 16.26
N ASP A 132 -8.91 -5.93 17.03
CA ASP A 132 -7.47 -6.14 17.15
C ASP A 132 -6.86 -6.64 15.84
N ALA A 133 -7.48 -7.64 15.18
CA ALA A 133 -6.97 -8.18 13.92
C ALA A 133 -6.99 -7.10 12.81
N MET A 134 -8.03 -6.26 12.79
CA MET A 134 -8.13 -5.12 11.87
C MET A 134 -7.04 -4.09 12.12
N LEU A 135 -6.78 -3.76 13.39
CA LEU A 135 -5.76 -2.80 13.79
C LEU A 135 -4.36 -3.30 13.45
N VAL A 136 -4.05 -4.56 13.77
CA VAL A 136 -2.76 -5.19 13.44
C VAL A 136 -2.52 -5.15 11.93
N ALA A 137 -3.49 -5.59 11.14
CA ALA A 137 -3.37 -5.55 9.67
C ALA A 137 -3.16 -4.12 9.15
N ARG A 138 -3.86 -3.14 9.71
CA ARG A 138 -3.72 -1.73 9.32
C ARG A 138 -2.33 -1.19 9.63
N ILE A 139 -1.82 -1.44 10.83
CA ILE A 139 -0.47 -1.02 11.24
C ILE A 139 0.57 -1.67 10.32
N SER A 140 0.46 -2.97 10.05
CA SER A 140 1.38 -3.66 9.14
C SER A 140 1.37 -3.09 7.72
N LEU A 141 0.20 -2.75 7.18
CA LEU A 141 0.07 -2.13 5.86
C LEU A 141 0.65 -0.72 5.82
N GLU A 142 0.40 0.12 6.83
CA GLU A 142 0.99 1.46 6.93
C GLU A 142 2.52 1.39 7.06
N ARG A 143 3.08 0.40 7.76
CA ARG A 143 4.54 0.18 7.82
C ARG A 143 5.12 -0.12 6.44
N ILE A 144 4.49 -1.01 5.67
CA ILE A 144 4.89 -1.31 4.29
C ILE A 144 4.80 -0.06 3.40
N LYS A 145 3.72 0.71 3.54
CA LYS A 145 3.53 1.96 2.81
C LYS A 145 4.65 2.94 3.10
N ILE A 146 5.01 3.14 4.37
CA ILE A 146 6.14 4.00 4.76
C ILE A 146 7.43 3.54 4.05
N GLY A 147 7.75 2.24 4.09
CA GLY A 147 8.93 1.70 3.42
C GLY A 147 8.91 1.91 1.90
N ASN A 148 7.76 1.67 1.25
CA ASN A 148 7.55 1.92 -0.19
C ASN A 148 7.78 3.39 -0.55
N VAL A 149 7.21 4.30 0.24
CA VAL A 149 7.31 5.76 0.02
C VAL A 149 8.73 6.26 0.27
N ALA A 150 9.41 5.77 1.31
CA ALA A 150 10.81 6.10 1.58
C ALA A 150 11.73 5.65 0.42
N ARG A 151 11.51 4.44 -0.11
CA ARG A 151 12.21 3.95 -1.32
C ARG A 151 11.97 4.86 -2.53
N ARG A 152 10.74 5.36 -2.73
CA ARG A 152 10.42 6.30 -3.80
C ARG A 152 11.16 7.64 -3.62
N ILE A 153 11.15 8.22 -2.42
CA ILE A 153 11.87 9.45 -2.10
C ILE A 153 13.36 9.29 -2.44
N GLY A 154 13.98 8.19 -2.01
CA GLY A 154 15.39 7.90 -2.33
C GLY A 154 15.67 7.82 -3.84
N LYS A 155 14.76 7.23 -4.63
CA LYS A 155 14.88 7.20 -6.09
C LYS A 155 14.80 8.60 -6.71
N ILE A 156 13.85 9.42 -6.25
CA ILE A 156 13.70 10.80 -6.74
C ILE A 156 14.94 11.63 -6.41
N ALA A 157 15.43 11.55 -5.16
CA ALA A 157 16.64 12.24 -4.71
C ALA A 157 17.88 11.86 -5.55
N LYS A 158 18.03 10.57 -5.86
CA LYS A 158 19.10 10.07 -6.73
C LYS A 158 19.00 10.64 -8.16
N ILE A 159 17.79 10.69 -8.73
CA ILE A 159 17.56 11.28 -10.06
C ILE A 159 17.91 12.77 -10.05
N LEU A 160 17.45 13.50 -9.04
CA LEU A 160 17.78 14.92 -8.85
C LEU A 160 19.29 15.13 -8.76
N ARG A 161 20.02 14.28 -8.04
CA ARG A 161 21.49 14.36 -7.93
C ARG A 161 22.21 14.11 -9.27
N GLN A 162 21.75 13.11 -10.02
CA GLN A 162 22.36 12.72 -11.29
C GLN A 162 22.12 13.75 -12.39
N ARG A 163 20.93 14.35 -12.42
CA ARG A 163 20.49 15.23 -13.51
C ARG A 163 20.46 16.71 -13.14
N GLY A 164 20.80 17.07 -11.91
CA GLY A 164 20.78 18.46 -11.42
C GLY A 164 21.74 19.42 -12.12
N GLY A 165 22.71 18.90 -12.90
CA GLY A 165 23.58 19.72 -13.76
C GLY A 165 22.99 20.00 -15.15
N GLU A 166 21.91 19.32 -15.55
CA GLU A 166 21.29 19.48 -16.86
C GLU A 166 20.30 20.66 -16.84
N ALA A 167 20.62 21.77 -17.53
CA ALA A 167 19.77 22.96 -17.55
C ALA A 167 18.31 22.67 -17.97
N HIS A 168 18.10 21.78 -18.93
CA HIS A 168 16.75 21.38 -19.36
C HIS A 168 15.98 20.66 -18.24
N PHE A 169 16.62 19.78 -17.47
CA PHE A 169 15.99 19.08 -16.36
C PHE A 169 15.67 20.04 -15.21
N VAL A 170 16.62 20.89 -14.85
CA VAL A 170 16.46 21.89 -13.77
C VAL A 170 15.27 22.80 -14.05
N ASN A 171 15.13 23.30 -15.28
CA ASN A 171 14.08 24.25 -15.64
C ASN A 171 12.69 23.62 -15.79
N ASN A 172 12.58 22.32 -16.09
CA ASN A 172 11.30 21.69 -16.43
C ASN A 172 10.82 20.60 -15.46
N ARG A 173 11.72 20.00 -14.67
CA ARG A 173 11.41 18.80 -13.86
C ARG A 173 11.79 18.92 -12.40
N ALA A 174 12.90 19.59 -12.07
CA ALA A 174 13.41 19.65 -10.70
C ALA A 174 12.36 20.10 -9.66
N ALA A 175 11.62 21.17 -9.94
CA ALA A 175 10.57 21.66 -9.03
C ALA A 175 9.45 20.63 -8.81
N VAL A 176 9.06 19.90 -9.86
CA VAL A 176 8.03 18.85 -9.78
C VAL A 176 8.51 17.68 -8.94
N GLU A 177 9.76 17.26 -9.11
CA GLU A 177 10.37 16.17 -8.34
C GLU A 177 10.53 16.54 -6.86
N LEU A 178 10.94 17.78 -6.54
CA LEU A 178 11.01 18.28 -5.17
C LEU A 178 9.62 18.32 -4.51
N ALA A 179 8.60 18.79 -5.24
CA ALA A 179 7.22 18.77 -4.77
C ALA A 179 6.71 17.34 -4.56
N ALA A 180 7.11 16.38 -5.41
CA ALA A 180 6.79 14.98 -5.23
C ALA A 180 7.39 14.40 -3.94
N ILE A 181 8.63 14.77 -3.58
CA ILE A 181 9.24 14.39 -2.29
C ILE A 181 8.42 14.95 -1.12
N GLN A 182 8.01 16.22 -1.18
CA GLN A 182 7.21 16.86 -0.13
C GLN A 182 5.85 16.14 0.05
N ASN A 183 5.17 15.82 -1.04
CA ASN A 183 3.92 15.08 -1.00
C ASN A 183 4.11 13.67 -0.41
N SER A 184 5.15 12.96 -0.82
CA SER A 184 5.50 11.64 -0.25
C SER A 184 5.83 11.73 1.25
N LEU A 185 6.53 12.77 1.71
CA LEU A 185 6.78 12.98 3.13
C LEU A 185 5.49 13.21 3.93
N ALA A 186 4.52 13.96 3.38
CA ALA A 186 3.23 14.15 4.02
C ALA A 186 2.47 12.82 4.17
N VAL A 187 2.58 11.92 3.17
CA VAL A 187 2.02 10.56 3.26
C VAL A 187 2.67 9.76 4.39
N ILE A 188 4.00 9.78 4.50
CA ILE A 188 4.72 9.10 5.59
C ILE A 188 4.26 9.65 6.94
N ARG A 189 4.20 10.97 7.13
CA ARG A 189 3.80 11.57 8.41
C ARG A 189 2.41 11.12 8.85
N LYS A 190 1.44 11.08 7.93
CA LYS A 190 0.09 10.60 8.23
C LYS A 190 0.07 9.11 8.61
N ALA A 191 0.91 8.29 7.96
CA ALA A 191 1.05 6.88 8.31
C ALA A 191 1.71 6.70 9.69
N LEU A 192 2.71 7.53 10.02
CA LEU A 192 3.39 7.53 11.32
C LEU A 192 2.44 7.80 12.49
N ASP A 193 1.38 8.59 12.30
CA ASP A 193 0.38 8.86 13.35
C ASP A 193 -0.40 7.59 13.78
N ILE A 194 -0.35 6.51 12.98
CA ILE A 194 -1.04 5.24 13.24
C ILE A 194 -0.07 4.19 13.77
N THR A 195 1.21 4.29 13.42
CA THR A 195 2.24 3.30 13.75
C THR A 195 3.05 3.72 14.98
N GLU A 196 3.68 2.75 15.62
CA GLU A 196 4.65 2.94 16.71
C GLU A 196 6.02 3.52 16.29
N LEU A 197 6.16 4.10 15.09
CA LEU A 197 7.42 4.54 14.50
C LEU A 197 7.73 6.04 14.69
N ASP A 198 7.31 6.65 15.80
CA ASP A 198 7.44 8.10 16.02
C ASP A 198 8.88 8.63 15.92
N HIS A 199 9.88 7.81 16.25
CA HIS A 199 11.31 8.15 16.12
C HIS A 199 11.70 8.48 14.66
N MET A 200 10.95 7.98 13.68
CA MET A 200 11.17 8.24 12.26
C MET A 200 10.85 9.66 11.81
N ARG A 201 10.11 10.44 12.61
CA ARG A 201 9.77 11.83 12.29
C ARG A 201 11.03 12.69 12.09
N SER A 202 12.08 12.43 12.87
CA SER A 202 13.36 13.14 12.78
C SER A 202 14.04 12.98 11.41
N PHE A 203 13.97 11.80 10.79
CA PHE A 203 14.47 11.56 9.44
C PHE A 203 13.63 12.27 8.39
N CYS A 204 12.30 12.28 8.56
CA CYS A 204 11.39 13.02 7.69
C CYS A 204 11.69 14.53 7.72
N ASP A 205 11.91 15.09 8.92
CA ASP A 205 12.27 16.50 9.11
C ASP A 205 13.58 16.85 8.42
N ALA A 206 14.57 15.95 8.47
CA ALA A 206 15.86 16.14 7.81
C ALA A 206 15.73 16.19 6.28
N VAL A 207 14.96 15.27 5.68
CA VAL A 207 14.69 15.28 4.23
C VAL A 207 13.88 16.52 3.84
N GLU A 208 12.85 16.87 4.62
CA GLU A 208 11.99 18.02 4.36
C GLU A 208 12.78 19.33 4.35
N ARG A 209 13.64 19.54 5.37
CA ARG A 209 14.45 20.75 5.48
C ARG A 209 15.31 20.98 4.24
N VAL A 210 15.98 19.93 3.76
CA VAL A 210 16.84 20.03 2.57
C VAL A 210 16.00 20.24 1.31
N THR A 211 14.86 19.55 1.19
CA THR A 211 13.95 19.68 0.05
C THR A 211 13.38 21.09 -0.06
N VAL A 212 12.94 21.67 1.06
CA VAL A 212 12.43 23.05 1.13
C VAL A 212 13.53 24.05 0.77
N GLN A 213 14.75 23.87 1.27
CA GLN A 213 15.88 24.74 0.94
C GLN A 213 16.19 24.72 -0.56
N LEU A 214 16.21 23.53 -1.18
CA LEU A 214 16.43 23.38 -2.63
C LEU A 214 15.28 23.99 -3.46
N ALA A 215 14.04 23.86 -2.99
CA ALA A 215 12.86 24.39 -3.67
C ALA A 215 12.80 25.93 -3.67
N GLN A 216 13.47 26.60 -2.72
CA GLN A 216 13.57 28.07 -2.69
C GLN A 216 14.45 28.63 -3.82
N THR A 217 15.42 27.85 -4.31
CA THR A 217 16.32 28.29 -5.40
C THR A 217 16.39 27.25 -6.53
N PRO A 218 15.27 26.93 -7.22
CA PRO A 218 15.24 25.82 -8.16
C PRO A 218 16.18 26.02 -9.35
N ALA A 219 16.41 27.27 -9.77
CA ALA A 219 17.29 27.61 -10.89
C ALA A 219 18.79 27.39 -10.62
N LYS A 220 19.17 27.17 -9.35
CA LYS A 220 20.54 26.85 -8.94
C LYS A 220 20.49 25.74 -7.89
N LEU A 221 20.11 24.54 -8.33
CA LEU A 221 20.31 23.35 -7.51
C LEU A 221 21.81 23.16 -7.27
N ASP A 222 22.27 23.45 -6.04
CA ASP A 222 23.67 23.31 -5.70
C ASP A 222 24.02 21.83 -5.48
N ALA A 223 25.20 21.42 -5.95
CA ALA A 223 25.63 20.03 -5.90
C ALA A 223 25.72 19.48 -4.46
N LYS A 224 25.97 20.36 -3.48
CA LYS A 224 26.06 20.00 -2.06
C LYS A 224 24.68 19.71 -1.47
N GLY A 225 23.69 20.56 -1.74
CA GLY A 225 22.30 20.34 -1.32
C GLY A 225 21.69 19.09 -1.94
N LEU A 226 21.95 18.83 -3.22
CA LEU A 226 21.53 17.58 -3.88
C LEU A 226 22.17 16.33 -3.28
N ALA A 227 23.48 16.39 -2.97
CA ALA A 227 24.16 15.29 -2.30
C ALA A 227 23.60 15.05 -0.89
N LEU A 228 23.31 16.13 -0.16
CA LEU A 228 22.71 16.05 1.16
C LEU A 228 21.29 15.47 1.09
N LEU A 229 20.48 15.84 0.09
CA LEU A 229 19.14 15.28 -0.11
C LEU A 229 19.18 13.78 -0.37
N GLU A 230 20.11 13.32 -1.22
CA GLU A 230 20.32 11.89 -1.46
C GLU A 230 20.72 11.16 -0.18
N GLN A 231 21.64 11.73 0.61
CA GLN A 231 22.10 11.17 1.88
C GLN A 231 20.98 11.08 2.93
N THR A 232 20.21 12.15 3.14
CA THR A 232 19.11 12.15 4.12
C THR A 232 17.99 11.21 3.68
N SER A 233 17.69 11.14 2.39
CA SER A 233 16.70 10.20 1.85
C SER A 233 17.15 8.75 1.98
N LEU A 234 18.45 8.48 1.78
CA LEU A 234 19.04 7.16 2.02
C LEU A 234 18.98 6.79 3.49
N ALA A 235 19.29 7.71 4.40
CA ALA A 235 19.20 7.50 5.84
C ALA A 235 17.78 7.15 6.28
N LEU A 236 16.76 7.90 5.79
CA LEU A 236 15.35 7.58 6.02
C LEU A 236 15.02 6.15 5.56
N ARG A 237 15.40 5.78 4.33
CA ARG A 237 15.14 4.43 3.80
C ARG A 237 15.79 3.34 4.65
N VAL A 238 17.07 3.49 4.99
CA VAL A 238 17.81 2.49 5.74
C VAL A 238 17.25 2.35 7.16
N ALA A 239 16.89 3.46 7.80
CA ALA A 239 16.26 3.42 9.12
C ALA A 239 14.97 2.58 9.11
N MET A 240 14.13 2.77 8.09
CA MET A 240 12.89 1.98 7.92
C MET A 240 13.16 0.49 7.68
N GLU A 241 14.16 0.15 6.87
CA GLU A 241 14.55 -1.24 6.61
C GLU A 241 15.04 -1.93 7.90
N VAL A 242 15.84 -1.23 8.73
CA VAL A 242 16.33 -1.77 10.01
C VAL A 242 15.19 -1.99 11.01
N ASP A 243 14.23 -1.06 11.10
CA ASP A 243 13.05 -1.23 11.96
C ASP A 243 12.16 -2.40 11.51
N GLU A 244 12.03 -2.62 10.20
CA GLU A 244 11.30 -3.75 9.64
C GLU A 244 11.99 -5.08 9.97
N ASP A 245 13.31 -5.17 9.76
CA ASP A 245 14.11 -6.36 10.09
C ASP A 245 14.07 -6.68 11.59
N THR A 246 14.15 -5.65 12.45
CA THR A 246 14.09 -5.81 13.90
C THR A 246 12.72 -6.33 14.34
N ALA A 247 11.64 -5.80 13.77
CA ALA A 247 10.29 -6.28 14.05
C ALA A 247 10.06 -7.71 13.56
N MET A 248 10.55 -8.03 12.36
CA MET A 248 10.44 -9.39 11.81
C MET A 248 11.26 -10.40 12.64
N ALA A 249 12.44 -10.02 13.11
CA ALA A 249 13.23 -10.84 14.02
C ALA A 249 12.51 -11.10 15.35
N ALA A 250 11.87 -10.07 15.93
CA ALA A 250 11.08 -10.21 17.15
C ALA A 250 9.88 -11.16 16.95
N VAL A 251 9.13 -11.03 15.85
CA VAL A 251 8.00 -11.91 15.53
C VAL A 251 8.44 -13.36 15.35
N ARG A 252 9.56 -13.60 14.66
CA ARG A 252 10.12 -14.96 14.49
C ARG A 252 10.49 -15.58 15.85
N LEU A 253 11.18 -14.82 16.70
CA LEU A 253 11.54 -15.26 18.06
C LEU A 253 10.29 -15.60 18.89
N SER A 254 9.26 -14.75 18.89
CA SER A 254 7.99 -15.04 19.58
C SER A 254 7.29 -16.29 19.03
N GLY A 255 7.29 -16.48 17.71
CA GLY A 255 6.73 -17.67 17.07
C GLY A 255 7.49 -18.95 17.41
N ASP A 256 8.82 -18.89 17.48
CA ASP A 256 9.65 -20.04 17.86
C ASP A 256 9.50 -20.38 19.35
N VAL A 257 9.42 -19.38 20.23
CA VAL A 257 9.13 -19.59 21.67
C VAL A 257 7.75 -20.24 21.87
N ALA A 258 6.74 -19.79 21.12
CA ALA A 258 5.39 -20.37 21.20
C ALA A 258 5.27 -21.80 20.65
N ARG A 259 6.27 -22.28 19.89
CA ARG A 259 6.35 -23.68 19.41
C ARG A 259 7.08 -24.61 20.37
N VAL A 260 7.85 -24.06 21.30
CA VAL A 260 8.65 -24.82 22.28
C VAL A 260 7.89 -25.07 23.59
N VAL A 261 6.80 -24.32 23.84
CA VAL A 261 5.88 -24.47 24.98
C VAL A 261 4.63 -25.22 24.54
#